data_AF-A0A2H3HDY1-F1
#
_entry.id   AF-A0A2H3HDY1-F1
#
_cell.length_a   1.000
_cell.length_b   1.000
_cell.length_c   1.000
_cell.angle_alpha   90.00
_cell.angle_beta   90.00
_cell.angle_gamma   90.00
#
_symmetry.space_group_name_H-M   'P 1'
#
loop_
_entity.id
_entity.type
_entity.pdbx_description
1 polymer ?
#
loop_
_entity_poly.entity_id
_entity_poly.type
_entity_poly.pdbx_seq_one_letter_code
_entity_poly.pdbx_strand_id
1 'polypeptide(L)'
;MATTTPSMGLTAKGVPKMPMWLTIVRGVTIAMSLGALIAAAYNISLISSWARYYGGSGPAGLIIFSAIFTWIILGCMLAAEFFAPQLYIRSIFFGTLVISSILWLAAWTWAAAWTADFYHLYNSYYISRVSELDAWGGSMAAAVALGAVTWILTVVTTVFFVKACVADPTGSTFVQRPRNDPETAEPKPETTVTA
;
A
#
# COMPACT_ATOMS: atom_id res chain seq x y z
N MET A 1 -11.89 28.71 25.42
CA MET A 1 -11.14 27.49 25.78
C MET A 1 -11.59 26.41 24.81
N ALA A 2 -10.81 26.16 23.74
CA ALA A 2 -11.18 25.17 22.72
C ALA A 2 -10.87 23.77 23.26
N THR A 3 -11.89 22.99 23.54
CA THR A 3 -11.79 21.58 23.89
C THR A 3 -11.25 20.82 22.67
N THR A 4 -9.96 20.54 22.64
CA THR A 4 -9.36 19.64 21.65
C THR A 4 -9.76 18.23 22.02
N THR A 5 -10.81 17.71 21.38
CA THR A 5 -11.20 16.30 21.51
C THR A 5 -10.00 15.45 21.10
N PRO A 6 -9.49 14.54 21.97
CA PRO A 6 -8.37 13.68 21.60
C PRO A 6 -8.77 12.81 20.41
N SER A 7 -7.99 12.88 19.33
CA SER A 7 -8.23 12.09 18.13
C SER A 7 -8.00 10.60 18.46
N MET A 8 -9.04 9.78 18.39
CA MET A 8 -8.98 8.35 18.72
C MET A 8 -8.90 7.46 17.47
N GLY A 9 -8.18 6.34 17.59
CA GLY A 9 -8.15 5.25 16.61
C GLY A 9 -7.55 5.66 15.26
N LEU A 10 -8.36 5.61 14.19
CA LEU A 10 -7.94 5.97 12.82
C LEU A 10 -7.61 7.46 12.65
N THR A 11 -8.16 8.32 13.52
CA THR A 11 -7.89 9.76 13.46
C THR A 11 -6.62 10.13 14.23
N ALA A 12 -6.06 9.19 14.97
CA ALA A 12 -4.89 9.43 15.81
C ALA A 12 -3.59 9.50 15.00
N LYS A 13 -2.60 10.20 15.53
CA LYS A 13 -1.25 10.29 14.97
C LYS A 13 -0.33 9.25 15.60
N GLY A 14 0.69 8.83 14.85
CA GLY A 14 1.68 7.88 15.30
C GLY A 14 1.43 6.46 14.80
N VAL A 15 2.51 5.69 14.76
CA VAL A 15 2.51 4.32 14.23
C VAL A 15 1.70 3.41 15.16
N PRO A 16 0.66 2.71 14.67
CA PRO A 16 -0.01 1.66 15.45
C PRO A 16 0.98 0.52 15.77
N LYS A 17 0.87 -0.09 16.95
CA LYS A 17 1.64 -1.30 17.26
C LYS A 17 1.21 -2.45 16.34
N MET A 18 2.02 -2.73 15.32
CA MET A 18 1.77 -3.80 14.36
C MET A 18 2.70 -4.99 14.61
N PRO A 19 2.20 -6.22 14.42
CA PRO A 19 3.03 -7.41 14.54
C PRO A 19 4.02 -7.48 13.37
N MET A 20 5.24 -7.98 13.64
CA MET A 20 6.35 -8.00 12.67
C MET A 20 6.02 -8.72 11.35
N TRP A 21 5.16 -9.74 11.39
CA TRP A 21 4.74 -10.47 10.19
C TRP A 21 4.03 -9.56 9.18
N LEU A 22 3.39 -8.48 9.62
CA LEU A 22 2.71 -7.55 8.73
C LEU A 22 3.69 -6.70 7.92
N THR A 23 4.87 -6.40 8.49
CA THR A 23 5.98 -5.78 7.77
C THR A 23 6.51 -6.70 6.67
N ILE A 24 6.59 -8.00 6.94
CA ILE A 24 6.94 -9.01 5.93
C ILE A 24 5.91 -9.02 4.81
N VAL A 25 4.61 -9.02 5.15
CA VAL A 25 3.54 -8.98 4.15
C VAL A 25 3.64 -7.74 3.26
N ARG A 26 3.89 -6.55 3.82
CA ARG A 26 4.14 -5.33 3.03
C ARG A 26 5.33 -5.49 2.07
N GLY A 27 6.43 -6.08 2.53
CA GLY A 27 7.59 -6.38 1.70
C GLY A 27 7.27 -7.35 0.56
N VAL A 28 6.50 -8.40 0.84
CA VAL A 28 6.02 -9.35 -0.18
C VAL A 28 5.08 -8.67 -1.17
N THR A 29 4.19 -7.79 -0.73
CA THR A 29 3.32 -6.99 -1.61
C THR A 29 4.14 -6.13 -2.59
N ILE A 30 5.22 -5.51 -2.10
CA ILE A 30 6.14 -4.74 -2.96
C ILE A 30 6.83 -5.66 -3.98
N ALA A 31 7.31 -6.83 -3.56
CA ALA A 31 7.94 -7.79 -4.47
C ALA A 31 6.96 -8.34 -5.53
N MET A 32 5.73 -8.68 -5.14
CA MET A 32 4.69 -9.17 -6.06
C MET A 32 4.25 -8.09 -7.04
N SER A 33 4.08 -6.84 -6.58
CA SER A 33 3.77 -5.71 -7.45
C SER A 33 4.89 -5.40 -8.44
N LEU A 34 6.16 -5.61 -8.06
CA LEU A 34 7.29 -5.52 -8.98
C LEU A 34 7.22 -6.60 -10.07
N GLY A 35 6.91 -7.85 -9.70
CA GLY A 35 6.69 -8.90 -10.69
C GLY A 35 5.56 -8.55 -11.67
N ALA A 36 4.43 -8.04 -11.16
CA ALA A 36 3.33 -7.58 -12.00
C ALA A 36 3.73 -6.42 -12.92
N LEU A 37 4.53 -5.47 -12.43
CA LEU A 37 5.06 -4.36 -13.23
C LEU A 37 5.98 -4.86 -14.34
N ILE A 38 6.91 -5.78 -14.05
CA ILE A 38 7.82 -6.35 -15.05
C ILE A 38 7.02 -7.07 -16.15
N ALA A 39 6.04 -7.88 -15.75
CA ALA A 39 5.18 -8.60 -16.69
C ALA A 39 4.36 -7.64 -17.57
N ALA A 40 3.78 -6.58 -16.99
CA ALA A 40 3.03 -5.57 -17.72
C ALA A 40 3.92 -4.71 -18.64
N ALA A 41 5.11 -4.32 -18.19
CA ALA A 41 6.07 -3.57 -19.00
C ALA A 41 6.58 -4.42 -20.19
N TYR A 42 6.84 -5.70 -19.95
CA TYR A 42 7.20 -6.64 -21.01
C TYR A 42 6.05 -6.81 -22.01
N ASN A 43 4.81 -6.96 -21.55
CA ASN A 43 3.64 -7.01 -22.43
C ASN A 43 3.53 -5.77 -23.34
N ILE A 44 3.75 -4.57 -22.80
CA ILE A 44 3.77 -3.33 -23.58
C ILE A 44 4.94 -3.30 -24.58
N SER A 45 6.12 -3.80 -24.19
CA SER A 45 7.29 -3.84 -25.09
C SER A 45 7.07 -4.72 -26.32
N LEU A 46 6.17 -5.71 -26.21
CA LEU A 46 5.77 -6.61 -27.29
C LEU A 46 4.68 -6.02 -28.20
N ILE A 47 4.24 -4.77 -27.97
CA ILE A 47 3.28 -4.08 -28.84
C ILE A 47 3.94 -3.77 -30.20
N SER A 48 3.86 -4.74 -31.13
CA SER A 48 4.19 -4.58 -32.55
C SER A 48 2.96 -4.10 -33.36
N SER A 49 3.12 -3.87 -34.67
CA SER A 49 2.05 -3.39 -35.56
C SER A 49 0.77 -4.23 -35.52
N TRP A 50 0.86 -5.54 -35.22
CA TRP A 50 -0.29 -6.43 -35.08
C TRP A 50 -0.99 -6.29 -33.71
N ALA A 51 -0.21 -6.21 -32.63
CA ALA A 51 -0.75 -5.99 -31.28
C ALA A 51 -1.43 -4.62 -31.16
N ARG A 52 -0.96 -3.58 -31.86
CA ARG A 52 -1.67 -2.28 -31.91
C ARG A 52 -3.07 -2.34 -32.51
N TYR A 53 -3.33 -3.27 -33.43
CA TYR A 53 -4.60 -3.33 -34.16
C TYR A 53 -5.71 -4.00 -33.34
N TYR A 54 -5.36 -4.98 -32.49
CA TYR A 54 -6.31 -5.72 -31.65
C TYR A 54 -6.19 -5.44 -30.15
N GLY A 55 -5.04 -4.92 -29.70
CA GLY A 55 -4.68 -4.87 -28.29
C GLY A 55 -4.02 -3.55 -27.87
N GLY A 56 -4.82 -2.58 -27.45
CA GLY A 56 -4.31 -1.35 -26.83
C GLY A 56 -3.57 -1.59 -25.51
N SER A 57 -2.72 -0.66 -25.08
CA SER A 57 -1.90 -0.76 -23.86
C SER A 57 -2.66 -0.60 -22.52
N GLY A 58 -3.99 -0.50 -22.56
CA GLY A 58 -4.86 -0.09 -21.44
C GLY A 58 -4.63 -0.83 -20.11
N PRO A 59 -4.85 -2.16 -20.05
CA PRO A 59 -4.78 -2.91 -18.79
C PRO A 59 -3.34 -3.01 -18.25
N ALA A 60 -2.34 -3.16 -19.12
CA ALA A 60 -0.94 -3.17 -18.72
C ALA A 60 -0.52 -1.85 -18.08
N GLY A 61 -0.95 -0.72 -18.65
CA GLY A 61 -0.68 0.61 -18.10
C GLY A 61 -1.28 0.80 -16.70
N LEU A 62 -2.50 0.31 -16.46
CA LEU A 62 -3.14 0.40 -15.15
C LEU A 62 -2.44 -0.46 -14.09
N ILE A 63 -1.90 -1.63 -14.47
CA ILE A 63 -1.06 -2.46 -13.58
C ILE A 63 0.23 -1.73 -13.21
N ILE A 64 0.93 -1.12 -14.18
CA ILE A 64 2.14 -0.34 -13.93
C ILE A 64 1.86 0.82 -12.96
N PHE A 65 0.80 1.58 -13.24
CA PHE A 65 0.37 2.66 -12.35
C PHE A 65 0.08 2.17 -10.94
N SER A 66 -0.68 1.08 -10.81
CA SER A 66 -1.04 0.50 -9.51
C SER A 66 0.17 0.01 -8.73
N ALA A 67 1.17 -0.59 -9.40
CA ALA A 67 2.42 -1.01 -8.79
C ALA A 67 3.22 0.19 -8.24
N ILE A 68 3.43 1.22 -9.05
CA ILE A 68 4.13 2.45 -8.62
C ILE A 68 3.40 3.11 -7.45
N PHE A 69 2.08 3.24 -7.55
CA PHE A 69 1.26 3.82 -6.48
C PHE A 69 1.37 3.03 -5.17
N THR A 70 1.42 1.70 -5.26
CA THR A 70 1.61 0.80 -4.11
C THR A 70 2.98 1.00 -3.45
N TRP A 71 4.04 1.19 -4.25
CA TRP A 71 5.37 1.46 -3.71
C TRP A 71 5.43 2.79 -3.00
N ILE A 72 4.77 3.83 -3.52
CA ILE A 72 4.66 5.11 -2.84
C ILE A 72 3.95 4.92 -1.50
N ILE A 73 2.81 4.23 -1.45
CA ILE A 73 2.04 4.06 -0.22
C ILE A 73 2.79 3.22 0.81
N LEU A 74 3.19 2.01 0.45
CA LEU A 74 3.84 1.08 1.38
C LEU A 74 5.25 1.55 1.73
N GLY A 75 5.97 2.13 0.77
CA GLY A 75 7.28 2.75 1.00
C GLY A 75 7.18 3.95 1.94
N CYS A 76 6.23 4.86 1.74
CA CYS A 76 6.00 5.97 2.67
C CYS A 76 5.53 5.49 4.04
N MET A 77 4.70 4.45 4.14
CA MET A 77 4.33 3.84 5.41
C MET A 77 5.56 3.34 6.17
N LEU A 78 6.41 2.54 5.52
CA LEU A 78 7.61 2.00 6.12
C LEU A 78 8.61 3.10 6.48
N ALA A 79 8.82 4.07 5.60
CA ALA A 79 9.71 5.21 5.87
C ALA A 79 9.22 6.07 7.04
N ALA A 80 7.92 6.36 7.11
CA ALA A 80 7.33 7.09 8.23
C ALA A 80 7.41 6.30 9.53
N GLU A 81 7.31 4.96 9.47
CA GLU A 81 7.43 4.08 10.62
C GLU A 81 8.84 4.09 11.24
N PHE A 82 9.90 4.10 10.41
CA PHE A 82 11.28 4.08 10.89
C PHE A 82 11.91 5.46 11.15
N PHE A 83 11.61 6.46 10.31
CA PHE A 83 12.33 7.74 10.32
C PHE A 83 11.53 8.91 10.90
N ALA A 84 10.20 8.91 10.76
CA ALA A 84 9.36 10.03 11.18
C ALA A 84 7.99 9.60 11.71
N PRO A 85 7.92 8.91 12.87
CA PRO A 85 6.65 8.46 13.45
C PRO A 85 5.66 9.61 13.69
N GLN A 86 6.15 10.82 13.91
CA GLN A 86 5.36 12.04 14.11
C GLN A 86 4.54 12.47 12.87
N LEU A 87 4.97 12.09 11.66
CA LEU A 87 4.25 12.37 10.41
C LEU A 87 3.25 11.26 10.06
N TYR A 88 3.13 10.23 10.89
CA TYR A 88 2.28 9.07 10.63
C TYR A 88 0.81 9.39 10.90
N ILE A 89 0.11 9.90 9.89
CA ILE A 89 -1.33 10.19 9.94
C ILE A 89 -2.11 8.95 9.49
N ARG A 90 -2.70 8.23 10.46
CA ARG A 90 -3.34 6.93 10.23
C ARG A 90 -4.48 6.99 9.20
N SER A 91 -5.27 8.06 9.19
CA SER A 91 -6.41 8.24 8.27
C SER A 91 -5.98 8.39 6.81
N ILE A 92 -4.89 9.12 6.53
CA ILE A 92 -4.35 9.28 5.17
C ILE A 92 -3.91 7.93 4.65
N PHE A 93 -3.17 7.18 5.46
CA PHE A 93 -2.68 5.85 5.13
C PHE A 93 -3.79 4.82 4.94
N PHE A 94 -4.86 4.90 5.74
CA PHE A 94 -6.06 4.08 5.51
C PHE A 94 -6.71 4.43 4.16
N GLY A 95 -6.93 5.72 3.89
CA GLY A 95 -7.53 6.18 2.65
C GLY A 95 -6.73 5.74 1.41
N THR A 96 -5.40 5.88 1.45
CA THR A 96 -4.54 5.46 0.34
C THR A 96 -4.50 3.95 0.15
N LEU A 97 -4.53 3.16 1.23
CA LEU A 97 -4.66 1.69 1.14
C LEU A 97 -5.99 1.26 0.51
N VAL A 98 -7.10 1.91 0.84
CA VAL A 98 -8.41 1.64 0.22
C VAL A 98 -8.38 1.99 -1.27
N ILE A 99 -7.84 3.15 -1.64
CA ILE A 99 -7.68 3.54 -3.05
C ILE A 99 -6.79 2.53 -3.79
N SER A 100 -5.66 2.13 -3.19
CA SER A 100 -4.76 1.13 -3.77
C SER A 100 -5.48 -0.22 -3.98
N SER A 101 -6.32 -0.65 -3.04
CA SER A 101 -7.12 -1.87 -3.18
C SER A 101 -8.10 -1.79 -4.35
N ILE A 102 -8.80 -0.66 -4.51
CA ILE A 102 -9.73 -0.44 -5.64
C ILE A 102 -8.98 -0.43 -6.97
N LEU A 103 -7.84 0.26 -7.04
CA LEU A 103 -7.01 0.32 -8.25
C LEU A 103 -6.49 -1.06 -8.64
N TRP A 104 -5.98 -1.83 -7.69
CA TRP A 104 -5.54 -3.20 -7.94
C TRP A 104 -6.69 -4.09 -8.41
N LEU A 105 -7.85 -4.02 -7.75
CA LEU A 105 -9.04 -4.77 -8.14
C LEU A 105 -9.42 -4.47 -9.59
N ALA A 106 -9.47 -3.20 -9.98
CA ALA A 106 -9.76 -2.79 -11.35
C ALA A 106 -8.66 -3.24 -12.33
N ALA A 107 -7.39 -3.11 -11.96
CA ALA A 107 -6.25 -3.44 -12.80
C ALA A 107 -6.21 -4.92 -13.18
N TRP A 108 -6.24 -5.82 -12.18
CA TRP A 108 -6.10 -7.24 -12.45
C TRP A 108 -7.35 -7.83 -13.09
N THR A 109 -8.55 -7.36 -12.73
CA THR A 109 -9.81 -7.87 -13.32
C THR A 109 -9.96 -7.45 -14.77
N TRP A 110 -9.62 -6.21 -15.11
CA TRP A 110 -9.62 -5.76 -16.49
C TRP A 110 -8.58 -6.53 -17.33
N ALA A 111 -7.36 -6.68 -16.79
CA ALA A 111 -6.33 -7.50 -17.42
C ALA A 111 -6.77 -8.97 -17.58
N ALA A 112 -7.49 -9.53 -16.61
CA ALA A 112 -7.99 -10.91 -16.65
C ALA A 112 -9.04 -11.10 -17.75
N ALA A 113 -10.03 -10.20 -17.82
CA ALA A 113 -11.04 -10.23 -18.87
C ALA A 113 -10.39 -10.16 -20.25
N TRP A 114 -9.42 -9.26 -20.42
CA TRP A 114 -8.71 -9.11 -21.68
C TRP A 114 -7.86 -10.32 -22.07
N THR A 115 -7.20 -10.93 -21.08
CA THR A 115 -6.42 -12.16 -21.28
C THR A 115 -7.32 -13.32 -21.68
N ALA A 116 -8.50 -13.43 -21.05
CA ALA A 116 -9.48 -14.47 -21.37
C ALA A 116 -10.01 -14.32 -22.80
N ASP A 117 -10.38 -13.10 -23.21
CA ASP A 117 -10.85 -12.82 -24.57
C ASP A 117 -9.76 -13.16 -25.60
N PHE A 118 -8.50 -12.81 -25.32
CA PHE A 118 -7.37 -13.15 -26.18
C PHE A 118 -7.25 -14.66 -26.40
N TYR A 119 -7.27 -15.46 -25.33
CA TYR A 119 -7.17 -16.92 -25.45
C TYR A 119 -8.41 -17.55 -26.09
N HIS A 120 -9.60 -17.00 -25.86
CA HIS A 120 -10.83 -17.47 -26.47
C HIS A 120 -10.81 -17.28 -27.99
N LEU A 121 -10.48 -16.07 -28.46
CA LEU A 121 -10.32 -15.75 -29.89
C LEU A 121 -9.30 -16.68 -30.57
N TYR A 122 -8.19 -16.95 -29.90
CA TYR A 122 -7.16 -17.84 -30.43
C TYR A 122 -7.67 -19.27 -30.65
N ASN A 123 -8.40 -19.78 -29.66
CA ASN A 123 -8.91 -21.14 -29.70
C ASN A 123 -10.07 -21.29 -30.70
N SER A 124 -10.89 -20.24 -30.88
CA SER A 124 -12.04 -20.27 -31.78
C SER A 124 -11.69 -20.13 -33.27
N TYR A 125 -10.60 -19.42 -33.60
CA TYR A 125 -10.23 -19.12 -35.01
C TYR A 125 -9.12 -20.02 -35.57
N TYR A 126 -8.66 -21.05 -34.84
CA TYR A 126 -7.56 -21.94 -35.25
C TYR A 126 -6.31 -21.19 -35.75
N ILE A 127 -6.06 -19.99 -35.23
CA ILE A 127 -4.87 -19.22 -35.58
C ILE A 127 -3.67 -19.99 -35.03
N SER A 128 -2.68 -20.27 -35.87
CA SER A 128 -1.45 -20.94 -35.44
C SER A 128 -0.73 -20.07 -34.42
N ARG A 129 -0.41 -20.64 -33.24
CA ARG A 129 0.34 -19.95 -32.19
C ARG A 129 1.71 -19.53 -32.70
N VAL A 130 1.88 -18.24 -32.94
CA VAL A 130 3.20 -17.64 -33.18
C VAL A 130 3.81 -17.25 -31.83
N SER A 131 5.11 -17.46 -31.67
CA SER A 131 5.83 -17.29 -30.40
C SER A 131 5.67 -15.90 -29.78
N GLU A 132 5.54 -14.87 -30.62
CA GLU A 132 5.35 -13.48 -30.19
C GLU A 132 3.98 -13.26 -29.53
N LEU A 133 2.91 -13.87 -30.05
CA LEU A 133 1.56 -13.76 -29.49
C LEU A 133 1.44 -14.57 -28.20
N ASP A 134 2.08 -15.73 -28.11
CA ASP A 134 2.12 -16.52 -26.88
C ASP A 134 2.89 -15.77 -25.77
N ALA A 135 3.98 -15.08 -26.11
CA ALA A 135 4.71 -14.23 -25.18
C ALA A 135 3.86 -13.03 -24.72
N TRP A 136 3.11 -12.42 -25.63
CA TRP A 136 2.21 -11.31 -25.31
C TRP A 136 1.08 -11.74 -24.36
N GLY A 137 0.33 -12.80 -24.69
CA GLY A 137 -0.74 -13.31 -23.83
C GLY A 137 -0.21 -13.86 -22.50
N GLY A 138 0.91 -14.58 -22.53
CA GLY A 138 1.53 -15.16 -21.34
C GLY A 138 2.06 -14.12 -20.35
N SER A 139 2.65 -13.03 -20.86
CA SER A 139 3.09 -11.91 -20.01
C SER A 139 1.91 -11.20 -19.34
N MET A 140 0.77 -11.04 -20.03
CA MET A 140 -0.43 -10.50 -19.40
C MET A 140 -1.00 -11.47 -18.36
N ALA A 141 -1.06 -12.77 -18.65
CA ALA A 141 -1.52 -13.78 -17.68
C ALA A 141 -0.67 -13.77 -16.39
N ALA A 142 0.65 -13.61 -16.52
CA ALA A 142 1.54 -13.43 -15.38
C ALA A 142 1.22 -12.15 -14.60
N ALA A 143 1.00 -11.03 -15.31
CA ALA A 143 0.61 -9.76 -14.67
C ALA A 143 -0.73 -9.87 -13.92
N VAL A 144 -1.70 -10.60 -14.47
CA VAL A 144 -2.99 -10.89 -13.82
C VAL A 144 -2.80 -11.68 -12.54
N ALA A 145 -2.06 -12.79 -12.59
CA ALA A 145 -1.85 -13.65 -11.42
C ALA A 145 -1.13 -12.88 -10.29
N LEU A 146 -0.05 -12.18 -10.63
CA LEU A 146 0.71 -11.39 -9.66
C LEU A 146 -0.09 -10.19 -9.14
N GLY A 147 -0.91 -9.56 -10.00
CA GLY A 147 -1.81 -8.48 -9.62
C GLY A 147 -2.92 -8.93 -8.66
N ALA A 148 -3.51 -10.10 -8.89
CA ALA A 148 -4.51 -10.67 -8.00
C ALA A 148 -3.92 -11.01 -6.62
N VAL A 149 -2.71 -11.59 -6.57
CA VAL A 149 -2.01 -11.84 -5.30
C VAL A 149 -1.70 -10.52 -4.59
N THR A 150 -1.20 -9.52 -5.32
CA THR A 150 -0.91 -8.19 -4.76
C THR A 150 -2.15 -7.52 -4.19
N TRP A 151 -3.29 -7.64 -4.88
CA TRP A 151 -4.59 -7.16 -4.41
C TRP A 151 -4.97 -7.81 -3.07
N ILE A 152 -4.91 -9.13 -2.98
CA ILE A 152 -5.22 -9.88 -1.74
C ILE A 152 -4.33 -9.41 -0.59
N LEU A 153 -3.01 -9.31 -0.82
CA LEU A 153 -2.07 -8.86 0.21
C LEU A 153 -2.34 -7.40 0.63
N THR A 154 -2.78 -6.55 -0.29
CA THR A 154 -3.19 -5.16 0.00
C THR A 154 -4.44 -5.12 0.87
N VAL A 155 -5.44 -5.95 0.58
CA VAL A 155 -6.65 -6.10 1.41
C VAL A 155 -6.29 -6.59 2.82
N VAL A 156 -5.45 -7.64 2.92
CA VAL A 156 -4.96 -8.16 4.20
C VAL A 156 -4.25 -7.05 4.99
N THR A 157 -3.32 -6.34 4.35
CA THR A 157 -2.61 -5.21 4.98
C THR A 157 -3.59 -4.15 5.50
N THR A 158 -4.61 -3.82 4.71
CA THR A 158 -5.65 -2.84 5.08
C THR A 158 -6.44 -3.28 6.31
N VAL A 159 -6.95 -4.52 6.32
CA VAL A 159 -7.75 -5.05 7.43
C VAL A 159 -6.94 -5.07 8.72
N PHE A 160 -5.71 -5.58 8.68
CA PHE A 160 -4.89 -5.65 9.88
C PHE A 160 -4.37 -4.28 10.33
N PHE A 161 -4.15 -3.34 9.40
CA PHE A 161 -3.86 -1.95 9.74
C PHE A 161 -5.02 -1.30 10.50
N VAL A 162 -6.27 -1.50 10.05
CA VAL A 162 -7.46 -1.02 10.76
C VAL A 162 -7.57 -1.66 12.13
N LYS A 163 -7.38 -2.99 12.24
CA LYS A 163 -7.38 -3.68 13.54
C LYS A 163 -6.34 -3.12 14.49
N ALA A 164 -5.13 -2.84 14.00
CA ALA A 164 -4.06 -2.22 14.81
C ALA A 164 -4.42 -0.79 15.23
N CYS A 165 -5.02 0.01 14.35
CA CYS A 165 -5.49 1.36 14.69
C CYS A 165 -6.61 1.35 15.75
N VAL A 166 -7.51 0.37 15.71
CA VAL A 166 -8.62 0.24 16.67
C VAL A 166 -8.13 -0.29 18.02
N ALA A 167 -7.19 -1.24 18.01
CA ALA A 167 -6.59 -1.80 19.22
C ALA A 167 -5.70 -0.79 19.98
N ASP A 168 -5.26 0.27 19.31
CA ASP A 168 -4.46 1.35 19.90
C ASP A 168 -5.16 2.71 19.72
N PRO A 169 -6.22 3.01 20.51
CA PRO A 169 -7.05 4.20 20.32
C PRO A 169 -6.29 5.50 20.60
N THR A 170 -5.34 5.45 21.53
CA THR A 170 -4.43 6.55 21.84
C THR A 170 -3.27 6.53 20.84
N GLY A 171 -3.36 7.33 19.78
CA GLY A 171 -2.17 7.62 18.97
C GLY A 171 -1.03 8.08 19.87
N SER A 172 0.19 7.67 19.55
CA SER A 172 1.35 7.76 20.45
C SER A 172 1.29 9.04 21.29
N THR A 173 0.91 8.90 22.55
CA THR A 173 1.25 9.87 23.58
C THR A 173 2.76 9.81 23.60
N PHE A 174 3.38 10.66 22.78
CA PHE A 174 4.72 11.09 23.04
C PHE A 174 4.64 11.57 24.48
N VAL A 175 5.17 10.77 25.41
CA VAL A 175 5.54 11.26 26.72
C VAL A 175 6.42 12.44 26.39
N GLN A 176 5.89 13.67 26.54
CA GLN A 176 6.75 14.83 26.64
C GLN A 176 7.80 14.41 27.65
N ARG A 177 9.04 14.23 27.18
CA ARG A 177 10.18 13.99 28.07
C ARG A 177 9.99 14.98 29.22
N PRO A 178 9.96 14.55 30.50
CA PRO A 178 9.79 15.48 31.60
C PRO A 178 10.79 16.58 31.38
N ARG A 179 10.26 17.78 31.15
CA ARG A 179 11.09 18.93 30.94
C ARG A 179 11.70 19.18 32.30
N ASN A 180 12.92 18.72 32.51
CA ASN A 180 13.73 19.09 33.66
C ASN A 180 14.12 20.56 33.46
N ASP A 181 13.12 21.45 33.54
CA ASP A 181 13.34 22.86 33.76
C ASP A 181 13.71 22.96 35.26
N PRO A 182 14.94 23.34 35.63
CA PRO A 182 15.35 23.48 37.03
C PRO A 182 14.64 24.63 37.77
N GLU A 183 13.58 25.21 37.21
CA GLU A 183 12.95 26.45 37.66
C GLU A 183 11.68 26.23 38.51
N THR A 184 11.32 24.98 38.80
CA THR A 184 10.19 24.63 39.70
C THR A 184 10.63 23.90 40.97
N ALA A 185 11.87 24.15 41.42
CA ALA A 185 12.24 23.83 42.81
C ALA A 185 11.40 24.71 43.75
N GLU A 186 10.46 24.07 44.44
CA GLU A 186 9.63 24.66 45.49
C GLU A 186 10.50 25.51 46.44
N PRO A 187 10.04 26.71 46.86
CA PRO A 187 10.73 27.48 47.87
C PRO A 187 10.69 26.72 49.20
N LYS A 188 11.90 26.42 49.70
CA LYS A 188 12.19 25.77 50.98
C LYS A 188 11.43 26.50 52.11
N PRO A 189 10.67 25.82 52.97
CA PRO A 189 9.99 26.48 54.08
C PRO A 189 11.01 27.04 55.07
N GLU A 190 10.94 28.35 55.31
CA GLU A 190 11.67 29.01 56.39
C GLU A 190 11.14 28.49 57.74
N THR A 191 12.01 27.78 58.47
CA THR A 191 11.82 27.47 59.88
C THR A 191 11.79 28.77 60.69
N THR A 192 10.60 29.21 61.09
CA THR A 192 10.42 30.20 62.15
C THR A 192 10.77 29.54 63.48
N VAL A 193 11.96 29.83 64.01
CA VAL A 193 12.33 29.46 65.38
C VAL A 193 11.84 30.56 66.30
N THR A 194 10.73 30.31 67.00
CA THR A 194 10.35 31.05 68.20
C THR A 194 11.00 30.41 69.42
N ALA A 195 11.88 31.14 70.08
CA ALA A 195 12.16 31.08 71.52
C ALA A 195 12.78 32.40 71.97
#